data_AF-A0A367M017-F1
#
_entry.id   AF-A0A367M017-F1
#
_cell.length_a   1.000
_cell.length_b   1.000
_cell.length_c   1.000
_cell.angle_alpha   90.00
_cell.angle_beta   90.00
_cell.angle_gamma   90.00
#
_symmetry.space_group_name_H-M   'P 1'
#
loop_
_entity.id
_entity.type
_entity.pdbx_description
1 polymer ?
#
loop_
_entity_poly.entity_id
_entity_poly.type
_entity_poly.pdbx_seq_one_letter_code
_entity_poly.pdbx_strand_id
1 'polypeptide(L)'
;MNDAAYAEARWAELQNQGDLAWDLDAITNRSEAIAFLKRFENRLCIYSAYVEKLYSNYSFVIPESDHGGITILPSEQAWHDTFHDIPLAAVEPTGIHILPGETMGYRGLYLKIPGEHRLVASKE
;
A
#
# COMPACT_ATOMS: atom_id res chain seq x y z
N MET A 1 -0.82 25.14 -7.88
CA MET A 1 0.43 24.43 -7.51
C MET A 1 0.55 23.24 -8.43
N ASN A 2 1.73 22.98 -9.00
CA ASN A 2 1.95 21.81 -9.86
C ASN A 2 2.01 20.55 -8.98
N ASP A 3 1.31 19.48 -9.34
CA ASP A 3 1.25 18.22 -8.59
C ASP A 3 2.65 17.66 -8.28
N ALA A 4 3.60 17.84 -9.19
CA ALA A 4 4.99 17.42 -9.00
C ALA A 4 5.70 18.18 -7.86
N ALA A 5 5.48 19.49 -7.74
CA ALA A 5 6.10 20.32 -6.70
C ALA A 5 5.48 20.07 -5.32
N TYR A 6 4.19 19.73 -5.27
CA TYR A 6 3.53 19.30 -4.04
C TYR A 6 4.00 17.91 -3.62
N ALA A 7 4.12 16.97 -4.56
CA ALA A 7 4.68 15.65 -4.29
C ALA A 7 6.10 15.77 -3.71
N GLU A 8 6.99 16.55 -4.31
CA GLU A 8 8.38 16.72 -3.87
C GLU A 8 8.50 17.34 -2.46
N ALA A 9 7.63 18.29 -2.11
CA ALA A 9 7.56 18.82 -0.75
C ALA A 9 7.11 17.76 0.28
N ARG A 10 6.14 16.90 -0.09
CA ARG A 10 5.67 15.79 0.76
C ARG A 10 6.70 14.66 0.86
N TRP A 11 7.50 14.44 -0.18
CA TRP A 11 8.63 13.49 -0.18
C TRP A 11 9.67 13.81 0.89
N ALA A 12 10.05 15.08 1.04
CA ALA A 12 11.00 15.52 2.06
C ALA A 12 10.47 15.32 3.49
N GLU A 13 9.15 15.41 3.68
CA GLU A 13 8.50 15.21 4.98
C GLU A 13 8.38 13.72 5.34
N LEU A 14 8.07 12.87 4.35
CA LEU A 14 7.86 11.44 4.53
C LEU A 14 9.16 10.62 4.60
N GLN A 15 10.28 11.12 4.06
CA GLN A 15 11.61 10.50 4.24
C GLN A 15 12.02 10.32 5.71
N ASN A 16 11.46 11.13 6.62
CA ASN A 16 11.70 11.01 8.06
C ASN A 16 10.67 10.10 8.77
N GLN A 17 9.71 9.50 8.05
CA GLN A 17 8.58 8.73 8.59
C GLN A 17 8.53 7.32 7.98
N GLY A 18 9.30 6.39 8.56
CA GLY A 18 9.55 5.06 8.01
C GLY A 18 8.35 4.10 7.91
N ASP A 19 7.21 4.41 8.51
CA ASP A 19 6.06 3.50 8.59
C ASP A 19 5.29 3.34 7.26
N LEU A 20 5.39 4.33 6.36
CA LEU A 20 4.70 4.33 5.06
C LEU A 20 5.64 4.17 3.86
N ALA A 21 6.93 3.92 4.12
CA ALA A 21 7.94 3.69 3.09
C ALA A 21 8.07 2.19 2.82
N TRP A 22 7.61 1.75 1.65
CA TRP A 22 7.72 0.33 1.26
C TRP A 22 8.93 0.12 0.37
N ASP A 23 9.88 -0.69 0.82
CA ASP A 23 11.09 -1.05 0.07
C ASP A 23 10.75 -1.97 -1.12
N LEU A 24 11.24 -1.60 -2.31
CA LEU A 24 11.07 -2.36 -3.55
C LEU A 24 12.39 -2.95 -4.08
N ASP A 25 13.52 -2.77 -3.38
CA ASP A 25 14.85 -3.15 -3.90
C ASP A 25 14.99 -4.68 -4.09
N ALA A 26 14.12 -5.47 -3.45
CA ALA A 26 14.05 -6.93 -3.65
C ALA A 26 13.25 -7.37 -4.89
N ILE A 27 12.60 -6.46 -5.63
CA ILE A 27 11.66 -6.80 -6.70
C ILE A 27 12.31 -6.64 -8.08
N THR A 28 12.49 -7.76 -8.78
CA THR A 28 13.16 -7.82 -10.08
C THR A 28 12.42 -7.05 -11.19
N ASN A 29 11.09 -6.87 -11.07
CA ASN A 29 10.27 -6.09 -12.00
C ASN A 29 9.47 -5.01 -11.25
N ARG A 30 10.11 -3.87 -10.99
CA ARG A 30 9.54 -2.74 -10.25
C ARG A 30 8.22 -2.24 -10.87
N SER A 31 8.16 -2.13 -12.20
CA SER A 31 6.97 -1.66 -12.92
C SER A 31 5.77 -2.58 -12.73
N GLU A 32 5.98 -3.89 -12.70
CA GLU A 32 4.91 -4.87 -12.47
C GLU A 32 4.44 -4.85 -11.01
N ALA A 33 5.34 -4.71 -10.04
CA ALA A 33 4.98 -4.53 -8.64
C ALA A 33 4.17 -3.25 -8.41
N ILE A 34 4.58 -2.14 -9.02
CA ILE A 34 3.83 -0.88 -9.01
C ILE A 34 2.44 -1.06 -9.62
N ALA A 35 2.37 -1.67 -10.81
CA ALA A 35 1.10 -1.90 -11.48
C ALA A 35 0.16 -2.77 -10.65
N PHE A 36 0.71 -3.79 -9.98
CA PHE A 36 -0.01 -4.64 -9.04
C PHE A 36 -0.55 -3.84 -7.85
N LEU A 37 0.28 -3.03 -7.20
CA LEU A 37 -0.14 -2.23 -6.04
C LEU A 37 -1.21 -1.19 -6.40
N LYS A 38 -1.08 -0.52 -7.54
CA LYS A 38 -2.10 0.42 -8.06
C LYS A 38 -3.47 -0.24 -8.26
N ARG A 39 -3.57 -1.57 -8.39
CA ARG A 39 -4.86 -2.28 -8.40
C ARG A 39 -5.57 -2.24 -7.06
N PHE A 40 -4.94 -1.83 -5.97
CA PHE A 40 -5.56 -1.77 -4.64
C PHE A 40 -5.82 -0.34 -4.17
N GLU A 41 -5.34 0.66 -4.92
CA GLU A 41 -5.61 2.07 -4.63
C GLU A 41 -7.12 2.31 -4.48
N ASN A 42 -7.52 2.86 -3.34
CA ASN A 42 -8.93 3.13 -2.97
C ASN A 42 -9.85 1.89 -2.96
N ARG A 43 -9.30 0.67 -2.93
CA ARG A 43 -10.05 -0.60 -2.80
C ARG A 43 -9.80 -1.29 -1.47
N LEU A 44 -8.64 -1.06 -0.86
CA LEU A 44 -8.30 -1.47 0.49
C LEU A 44 -8.10 -0.24 1.36
N CYS A 45 -8.22 -0.37 2.67
CA CYS A 45 -7.83 0.69 3.59
C CYS A 45 -6.38 0.48 4.05
N ILE A 46 -5.65 1.57 4.26
CA ILE A 46 -4.29 1.56 4.78
C ILE A 46 -4.26 2.13 6.18
N TYR A 47 -3.76 1.36 7.13
CA TYR A 47 -3.54 1.80 8.51
C TYR A 47 -2.13 2.35 8.68
N SER A 48 -2.00 3.49 9.35
CA SER A 48 -0.72 4.04 9.80
C SER A 48 -0.70 4.10 11.33
N ALA A 49 0.20 3.32 11.94
CA ALA A 49 0.38 3.30 13.39
C ALA A 49 0.93 4.62 13.93
N TYR A 50 1.87 5.26 13.22
CA TYR A 50 2.47 6.54 13.61
C TYR A 50 1.45 7.66 13.88
N VAL A 51 0.38 7.74 13.07
CA VAL A 51 -0.67 8.77 13.21
C VAL A 51 -2.01 8.20 13.69
N GLU A 52 -2.06 6.90 14.00
CA GLU A 52 -3.26 6.18 14.46
C GLU A 52 -4.49 6.38 13.54
N LYS A 53 -4.28 6.36 12.22
CA LYS A 53 -5.32 6.60 11.21
C LYS A 53 -5.48 5.44 10.24
N LEU A 54 -6.72 5.23 9.80
CA LEU A 54 -7.09 4.34 8.71
C LEU A 54 -7.60 5.17 7.52
N TYR A 55 -6.93 5.01 6.38
CA TYR A 55 -7.22 5.74 5.15
C TYR A 55 -7.91 4.84 4.12
N SER A 56 -9.10 5.21 3.69
CA SER A 56 -9.83 4.60 2.56
C SER A 56 -9.51 5.23 1.21
N ASN A 57 -9.04 6.48 1.22
CA ASN A 57 -8.76 7.29 0.04
C ASN A 57 -7.31 7.79 0.03
N TYR A 58 -6.51 7.28 -0.89
CA TYR A 58 -5.08 7.57 -1.00
C TYR A 58 -4.59 7.34 -2.43
N SER A 59 -3.39 7.85 -2.70
CA SER A 59 -2.64 7.55 -3.93
C SER A 59 -1.27 6.96 -3.61
N PHE A 60 -0.80 6.06 -4.47
CA PHE A 60 0.59 5.61 -4.42
C PHE A 60 1.48 6.61 -5.18
N VAL A 61 2.40 7.23 -4.47
CA VAL A 61 3.43 8.11 -5.03
C VAL A 61 4.71 7.32 -5.18
N ILE A 62 5.20 7.24 -6.41
CA ILE A 62 6.38 6.45 -6.78
C ILE A 62 7.41 7.41 -7.39
N PRO A 63 8.65 7.43 -6.91
CA PRO A 63 9.67 8.32 -7.42
C PRO A 63 10.16 7.82 -8.80
N GLU A 64 10.46 8.76 -9.69
CA GLU A 64 10.94 8.48 -11.05
C GLU A 64 12.31 7.82 -11.08
N SER A 65 13.12 7.97 -10.02
CA SER A 65 14.40 7.29 -9.89
C SER A 65 14.24 5.79 -9.68
N ASP A 66 15.17 5.01 -10.24
CA ASP A 66 15.29 3.55 -10.02
C ASP A 66 15.62 3.16 -8.57
N HIS A 67 15.93 4.16 -7.74
CA HIS A 67 16.14 4.03 -6.31
C HIS A 67 15.03 4.75 -5.56
N GLY A 68 14.35 4.05 -4.66
CA GLY A 68 13.32 4.65 -3.79
C GLY A 68 12.07 3.78 -3.60
N GLY A 69 11.57 3.80 -2.37
CA GLY A 69 10.35 3.10 -1.97
C GLY A 69 9.06 3.74 -2.49
N ILE A 70 7.94 3.07 -2.22
CA ILE A 70 6.60 3.61 -2.48
C ILE A 70 6.13 4.39 -1.26
N THR A 71 5.55 5.55 -1.52
CA THR A 71 4.95 6.40 -0.49
C THR A 71 3.44 6.42 -0.68
N ILE A 72 2.69 6.24 0.40
CA ILE A 72 1.23 6.39 0.41
C ILE A 72 0.88 7.82 0.78
N LEU A 73 0.10 8.48 -0.07
CA LEU A 73 -0.40 9.83 0.16
C LEU A 73 -1.91 9.80 0.39
N PRO A 74 -2.38 9.93 1.63
CA PRO A 74 -3.80 10.08 1.92
C PRO A 74 -4.38 11.36 1.31
N SER A 75 -5.64 11.30 0.86
CA SER A 75 -6.35 12.49 0.38
C SER A 75 -6.68 13.44 1.53
N GLU A 76 -6.24 14.70 1.44
CA GLU A 76 -6.54 15.74 2.45
C GLU A 76 -8.05 16.09 2.51
N GLN A 77 -8.81 15.77 1.47
CA GLN A 77 -10.25 16.05 1.37
C GLN A 77 -11.11 14.86 1.84
N ALA A 78 -10.49 13.73 2.17
CA ALA A 78 -11.13 12.49 2.61
C ALA A 78 -11.38 12.43 4.12
N TRP A 79 -11.68 13.58 4.76
CA TRP A 79 -11.92 13.64 6.21
C TRP A 79 -13.18 12.86 6.63
N HIS A 80 -14.17 12.76 5.73
CA HIS A 80 -15.38 11.95 5.94
C HIS A 80 -15.09 10.43 5.85
N ASP A 81 -14.00 10.12 5.17
CA ASP A 81 -13.36 8.85 4.89
C ASP A 81 -12.53 8.16 5.97
N THR A 82 -11.92 9.03 6.75
CA THR A 82 -10.73 8.75 7.54
C THR A 82 -11.16 8.42 8.96
N PHE A 83 -10.74 7.27 9.44
CA PHE A 83 -10.94 6.91 10.84
C PHE A 83 -9.70 7.31 11.63
N HIS A 84 -9.93 7.94 12.78
CA HIS A 84 -8.90 8.53 13.65
C HIS A 84 -8.86 7.81 14.99
N ASP A 85 -7.76 8.00 15.72
CA ASP A 85 -7.56 7.53 17.09
C ASP A 85 -7.75 6.02 17.22
N ILE A 86 -7.25 5.26 16.23
CA ILE A 86 -7.22 3.79 16.26
C ILE A 86 -5.86 3.37 16.84
N PRO A 87 -5.79 3.04 18.15
CA PRO A 87 -4.53 2.67 18.77
C PRO A 87 -4.02 1.37 18.19
N LEU A 88 -2.70 1.20 18.13
CA LEU A 88 -2.06 -0.02 17.62
C LEU A 88 -2.58 -1.29 18.32
N ALA A 89 -2.90 -1.20 19.61
CA ALA A 89 -3.46 -2.31 20.39
C ALA A 89 -4.85 -2.77 19.93
N ALA A 90 -5.57 -1.97 19.14
CA ALA A 90 -6.85 -2.33 18.53
C ALA A 90 -6.70 -2.94 17.12
N VAL A 91 -5.48 -3.08 16.61
CA VAL A 91 -5.20 -3.62 15.27
C VAL A 91 -4.51 -4.97 15.39
N GLU A 92 -5.10 -5.99 14.76
CA GLU A 92 -4.55 -7.35 14.72
C GLU A 92 -4.18 -7.73 13.28
N PRO A 93 -2.93 -8.18 13.02
CA PRO A 93 -2.55 -8.70 11.72
C PRO A 93 -3.38 -9.93 11.36
N THR A 94 -4.11 -9.86 10.24
CA THR A 94 -4.92 -10.99 9.77
C THR A 94 -4.07 -12.14 9.21
N GLY A 95 -2.80 -11.89 8.92
CA GLY A 95 -1.87 -12.79 8.21
C GLY A 95 -2.31 -13.14 6.78
N ILE A 96 -3.31 -12.44 6.24
CA ILE A 96 -3.78 -12.60 4.86
C ILE A 96 -2.74 -11.99 3.89
N HIS A 97 -2.42 -12.69 2.81
CA HIS A 97 -1.53 -12.18 1.76
C HIS A 97 -2.24 -12.22 0.41
N ILE A 98 -2.11 -11.14 -0.37
CA ILE A 98 -2.59 -11.06 -1.75
C ILE A 98 -1.37 -11.13 -2.67
N LEU A 99 -1.41 -12.04 -3.64
CA LEU A 99 -0.30 -12.33 -4.53
C LEU A 99 -0.72 -12.19 -6.00
N PRO A 100 0.14 -11.65 -6.89
CA PRO A 100 -0.07 -11.74 -8.32
C PRO A 100 0.07 -13.20 -8.77
N GLY A 101 -0.88 -13.70 -9.55
CA GLY A 101 -0.86 -15.09 -10.04
C GLY A 101 0.38 -15.43 -10.86
N GLU A 102 0.98 -14.44 -11.50
CA GLU A 102 2.18 -14.55 -12.32
C GLU A 102 3.37 -15.07 -11.51
N THR A 103 3.44 -14.72 -10.21
CA THR A 103 4.47 -15.23 -9.29
C THR A 103 4.34 -16.73 -9.01
N MET A 104 3.19 -17.32 -9.35
CA MET A 104 2.86 -18.73 -9.16
C MET A 104 2.70 -19.47 -10.50
N GLY A 105 2.97 -18.82 -11.64
CA GLY A 105 2.77 -19.38 -12.98
C GLY A 105 1.32 -19.43 -13.45
N TYR A 106 0.43 -18.67 -12.82
CA TYR A 106 -0.99 -18.59 -13.14
C TYR A 106 -1.41 -17.15 -13.48
N ARG A 107 -2.69 -16.95 -13.84
CA ARG A 107 -3.29 -15.61 -14.01
C ARG A 107 -4.14 -15.24 -12.80
N GLY A 108 -4.39 -13.96 -12.61
CA GLY A 108 -5.35 -13.45 -11.62
C GLY A 108 -4.72 -13.14 -10.26
N LEU A 109 -5.55 -13.12 -9.21
CA LEU A 109 -5.12 -12.85 -7.83
C LEU A 109 -5.21 -14.13 -6.98
N TYR A 110 -4.22 -14.33 -6.12
CA TYR A 110 -4.23 -15.41 -5.13
C TYR A 110 -4.31 -14.83 -3.74
N LEU A 111 -5.17 -15.43 -2.91
CA LEU A 111 -5.33 -15.05 -1.51
C LEU A 111 -4.81 -16.19 -0.63
N LYS A 112 -3.79 -15.90 0.16
CA LYS A 112 -3.37 -16.76 1.26
C LYS A 112 -4.10 -16.32 2.52
N ILE A 113 -4.92 -17.19 3.10
CA ILE A 113 -5.57 -16.96 4.39
C ILE A 113 -4.88 -17.86 5.42
N PRO A 114 -4.46 -17.34 6.58
CA PRO A 114 -3.88 -18.18 7.63
C PRO A 114 -4.97 -19.03 8.31
N GLY A 115 -4.74 -20.33 8.37
CA GLY A 115 -5.66 -21.35 8.90
C GLY A 115 -5.31 -22.73 8.32
N GLU A 116 -6.10 -23.78 8.64
CA GLU A 116 -5.91 -25.13 8.05
C GLU A 116 -6.14 -25.19 6.53
N HIS A 117 -6.68 -24.13 5.92
CA HIS A 117 -7.05 -24.09 4.51
C HIS A 117 -5.90 -23.57 3.62
N ARG A 118 -5.49 -24.41 2.66
CA ARG A 118 -4.49 -24.12 1.60
C ARG A 118 -4.86 -22.88 0.80
N LEU A 119 -3.84 -22.21 0.26
CA LEU A 119 -3.93 -21.18 -0.80
C LEU A 119 -5.11 -21.44 -1.75
N VAL A 120 -6.06 -20.51 -1.84
CA VAL A 120 -7.21 -20.61 -2.74
C VAL A 120 -7.05 -19.55 -3.84
N ALA A 121 -7.19 -19.96 -5.10
CA ALA A 121 -7.21 -19.02 -6.23
C ALA A 121 -8.48 -18.15 -6.16
N SER A 122 -8.34 -16.84 -6.33
CA SER A 122 -9.51 -15.98 -6.51
C SER A 122 -10.18 -16.29 -7.85
N LYS A 123 -11.51 -16.42 -7.86
CA LYS A 123 -12.29 -16.50 -9.09
C LYS A 123 -12.81 -15.09 -9.42
N GLU A 124 -11.96 -14.28 -10.04
CA GLU A 124 -12.42 -13.11 -10.81
C GLU A 124 -12.63 -13.49 -12.27
#